data_AF-A0A969Z3M7-F1
#
_entry.id   AF-A0A969Z3M7-F1
#
_cell.length_a   1.000
_cell.length_b   1.000
_cell.length_c   1.000
_cell.angle_alpha   90.00
_cell.angle_beta   90.00
_cell.angle_gamma   90.00
#
_symmetry.space_group_name_H-M   'P 1'
#
loop_
_entity.id
_entity.type
_entity.pdbx_description
1 polymer ?
#
loop_
_entity_poly.entity_id
_entity_poly.type
_entity_poly.pdbx_seq_one_letter_code
_entity_poly.pdbx_strand_id
1 'polypeptide(L)'
;MPRKQREKCIEEKFDSYCKICLRNEARDMYRAQQKQREREVNFSDLYEAQLQATPFQYWDAYDEEFAEFQLFDGTIVIHNELLANLLDRLSPFNRNIILMSIWMEMSDREIGEHLHISRSSVQYKRTDILREMREVAEEKDEKKESGTIQHELDSQTHYCSCRERRPNSDGTNC
;
A
#
# COMPACT_ATOMS: atom_id res chain seq x y z
N MET A 1 -28.09 -72.09 5.41
CA MET A 1 -28.75 -70.76 5.40
C MET A 1 -29.47 -70.57 4.07
N PRO A 2 -30.80 -70.36 4.05
CA PRO A 2 -31.55 -70.17 2.81
C PRO A 2 -31.13 -68.85 2.11
N ARG A 3 -30.99 -68.91 0.77
CA ARG A 3 -30.43 -67.85 -0.09
C ARG A 3 -31.06 -66.46 0.13
N LYS A 4 -32.38 -66.40 0.29
CA LYS A 4 -33.14 -65.16 0.53
C LYS A 4 -32.75 -64.42 1.82
N GLN A 5 -32.32 -65.14 2.87
CA GLN A 5 -31.87 -64.52 4.12
C GLN A 5 -30.48 -63.90 4.00
N ARG A 6 -29.63 -64.42 3.09
CA ARG A 6 -28.30 -63.85 2.83
C ARG A 6 -28.40 -62.54 2.06
N GLU A 7 -29.27 -62.49 1.06
CA GLU A 7 -29.53 -61.28 0.26
C GLU A 7 -30.01 -60.12 1.15
N LYS A 8 -31.00 -60.36 2.02
CA LYS A 8 -31.44 -59.36 3.02
C LYS A 8 -30.31 -58.86 3.93
N CYS A 9 -29.47 -59.76 4.43
CA CYS A 9 -28.36 -59.37 5.30
C CYS A 9 -27.33 -58.48 4.57
N ILE A 10 -27.15 -58.67 3.26
CA ILE A 10 -26.28 -57.82 2.43
C ILE A 10 -26.91 -56.44 2.24
N GLU A 11 -28.21 -56.38 1.92
CA GLU A 11 -28.95 -55.13 1.77
C GLU A 11 -28.92 -54.29 3.06
N GLU A 12 -29.17 -54.90 4.22
CA GLU A 12 -29.16 -54.22 5.52
C GLU A 12 -27.76 -53.69 5.89
N LYS A 13 -26.70 -54.45 5.57
CA LYS A 13 -25.32 -53.99 5.79
C LYS A 13 -24.95 -52.83 4.88
N PHE A 14 -25.37 -52.88 3.62
CA PHE A 14 -25.14 -51.80 2.67
C PHE A 14 -25.89 -50.53 3.07
N ASP A 15 -27.16 -50.65 3.46
CA ASP A 15 -27.97 -49.53 3.96
C ASP A 15 -27.35 -48.89 5.21
N SER A 16 -26.92 -49.70 6.18
CA SER A 16 -26.20 -49.22 7.36
C SER A 16 -24.91 -48.48 7.00
N TYR A 17 -24.13 -49.01 6.05
CA TYR A 17 -22.92 -48.38 5.55
C TYR A 17 -23.22 -47.01 4.90
N CYS A 18 -24.19 -46.95 3.99
CA CYS A 18 -24.60 -45.69 3.34
C CYS A 18 -25.05 -44.64 4.36
N LYS A 19 -25.83 -45.03 5.37
CA LYS A 19 -26.28 -44.13 6.45
C LYS A 19 -25.10 -43.58 7.26
N ILE A 20 -24.08 -44.39 7.52
CA ILE A 20 -22.86 -43.96 8.22
C ILE A 20 -22.07 -42.98 7.34
N CYS A 21 -21.86 -43.30 6.06
CA CYS A 21 -21.16 -42.43 5.12
C CYS A 21 -21.83 -41.06 5.04
N LEU A 22 -23.15 -41.00 4.83
CA LEU A 22 -23.90 -39.74 4.76
C LEU A 22 -23.81 -38.93 6.05
N ARG A 23 -23.88 -39.59 7.21
CA ARG A 23 -23.75 -38.92 8.51
C ARG A 23 -22.34 -38.34 8.73
N ASN A 24 -21.31 -39.09 8.34
CA ASN A 24 -19.93 -38.65 8.48
C ASN A 24 -19.64 -37.48 7.55
N GLU A 25 -20.09 -37.55 6.30
CA GLU A 25 -19.92 -36.47 5.32
C GLU A 25 -20.58 -35.17 5.81
N ALA A 26 -21.84 -35.26 6.28
CA ALA A 26 -22.51 -34.11 6.87
C ALA A 26 -21.73 -33.51 8.05
N ARG A 27 -21.18 -34.35 8.93
CA ARG A 27 -20.37 -33.89 10.06
C ARG A 27 -19.08 -33.21 9.60
N ASP A 28 -18.43 -33.74 8.57
CA ASP A 28 -17.19 -33.17 8.04
C ASP A 28 -17.44 -31.85 7.32
N MET A 29 -18.56 -31.71 6.60
CA MET A 29 -19.04 -30.42 6.08
C MET A 29 -19.23 -29.38 7.19
N TYR A 30 -19.93 -29.72 8.28
CA TYR A 30 -20.14 -28.78 9.40
C TYR A 30 -18.83 -28.38 10.07
N ARG A 31 -17.88 -29.31 10.22
CA ARG A 31 -16.54 -29.02 10.76
C ARG A 31 -15.75 -28.10 9.83
N ALA A 32 -15.81 -28.32 8.52
CA ALA A 32 -15.16 -27.46 7.54
C ALA A 32 -15.70 -26.04 7.60
N GLN A 33 -17.03 -25.88 7.64
CA GLN A 33 -17.67 -24.58 7.78
C GLN A 33 -17.30 -23.88 9.08
N GLN A 34 -17.21 -24.62 10.20
CA GLN A 34 -16.79 -24.03 11.47
C GLN A 34 -15.34 -23.53 11.41
N LYS A 35 -14.42 -24.35 10.88
CA LYS A 35 -13.02 -23.94 10.68
C LYS A 35 -12.89 -22.72 9.77
N GLN A 36 -13.75 -22.63 8.75
CA GLN A 36 -13.79 -21.48 7.85
C GLN A 36 -14.21 -20.22 8.62
N ARG A 37 -15.31 -20.28 9.38
CA ARG A 37 -15.79 -19.16 10.22
C ARG A 37 -14.80 -18.73 11.32
N GLU A 38 -13.96 -19.64 11.82
CA GLU A 38 -12.93 -19.31 12.80
C GLU A 38 -11.72 -18.58 12.17
N ARG A 39 -11.54 -18.70 10.85
CA ARG A 39 -10.40 -18.11 10.12
C ARG A 39 -10.79 -16.87 9.31
N GLU A 40 -12.03 -16.80 8.85
CA GLU A 40 -12.51 -15.77 7.94
C GLU A 40 -13.45 -14.80 8.66
N VAL A 41 -13.30 -13.52 8.34
CA VAL A 41 -14.20 -12.44 8.76
C VAL A 41 -14.85 -11.89 7.49
N ASN A 42 -16.17 -11.65 7.49
CA ASN A 42 -16.80 -11.05 6.32
C ASN A 42 -16.28 -9.64 6.12
N PHE A 43 -16.21 -9.22 4.86
CA PHE A 43 -15.83 -7.85 4.51
C PHE A 43 -16.75 -6.81 5.18
N SER A 44 -18.06 -7.08 5.26
CA SER A 44 -19.04 -6.20 5.91
C SER A 44 -18.88 -6.07 7.42
N ASP A 45 -18.20 -7.03 8.06
CA ASP A 45 -17.97 -7.05 9.51
C ASP A 45 -16.64 -6.37 9.89
N LEU A 46 -15.83 -5.95 8.90
CA LEU A 46 -14.59 -5.21 9.12
C LEU A 46 -14.88 -3.72 9.37
N TYR A 47 -14.27 -3.15 10.42
CA TYR A 47 -14.33 -1.72 10.66
C TYR A 47 -13.39 -0.95 9.71
N GLU A 48 -13.67 0.33 9.44
CA GLU A 48 -12.85 1.17 8.54
C GLU A 48 -11.37 1.17 8.91
N ALA A 49 -11.03 1.22 10.21
CA ALA A 49 -9.63 1.16 10.65
C ALA A 49 -8.96 -0.19 10.33
N GLN A 50 -9.71 -1.29 10.30
CA GLN A 50 -9.19 -2.60 9.91
C GLN A 50 -9.03 -2.69 8.39
N LEU A 51 -9.96 -2.12 7.63
CA LEU A 51 -9.83 -2.00 6.17
C LEU A 51 -8.59 -1.16 5.78
N GLN A 52 -8.33 -0.06 6.48
CA GLN A 52 -7.15 0.78 6.27
C GLN A 52 -5.84 0.10 6.69
N ALA A 53 -5.87 -0.74 7.73
CA ALA A 53 -4.70 -1.49 8.18
C ALA A 53 -4.43 -2.76 7.36
N THR A 54 -5.36 -3.17 6.48
CA THR A 54 -5.19 -4.36 5.64
C THR A 54 -4.65 -3.99 4.26
N PRO A 55 -3.73 -4.78 3.69
CA PRO A 55 -3.13 -4.51 2.38
C PRO A 55 -4.09 -4.75 1.20
N PHE A 56 -5.40 -4.82 1.45
CA PHE A 56 -6.44 -4.97 0.43
C PHE A 56 -6.85 -3.64 -0.21
N GLN A 57 -6.26 -2.52 0.22
CA GLN A 57 -6.37 -1.27 -0.52
C GLN A 57 -5.68 -1.43 -1.87
N TYR A 58 -6.45 -1.80 -2.89
CA TYR A 58 -6.12 -1.47 -4.26
C TYR A 58 -6.43 0.02 -4.39
N TRP A 59 -5.39 0.85 -4.40
CA TRP A 59 -5.55 2.24 -4.82
C TRP A 59 -6.01 2.19 -6.27
N ASP A 60 -7.28 2.51 -6.48
CA ASP A 60 -7.85 2.67 -7.80
C ASP A 60 -7.20 3.92 -8.39
N ALA A 61 -6.08 3.73 -9.09
CA ALA A 61 -5.25 4.78 -9.66
C ALA A 61 -5.96 5.36 -10.89
N TYR A 62 -7.05 6.09 -10.66
CA TYR A 62 -7.64 6.94 -11.66
C TYR A 62 -6.90 8.29 -11.69
N ASP A 63 -6.23 8.52 -12.82
CA ASP A 63 -5.61 9.77 -13.26
C ASP A 63 -4.61 10.41 -12.27
N GLU A 64 -3.65 9.63 -11.76
CA GLU A 64 -2.45 10.21 -11.13
C GLU A 64 -1.56 10.88 -12.20
N GLU A 65 -1.23 12.15 -11.96
CA GLU A 65 -0.26 12.90 -12.75
C GLU A 65 1.09 12.16 -12.73
N PHE A 66 1.55 11.73 -13.91
CA PHE A 66 2.78 10.95 -14.06
C PHE A 66 3.87 11.78 -14.71
N ALA A 67 5.12 11.51 -14.36
CA ALA A 67 6.29 12.07 -15.02
C ALA A 67 6.93 11.05 -15.97
N GLU A 68 7.31 11.52 -17.16
CA GLU A 68 8.01 10.72 -18.16
C GLU A 68 9.49 11.12 -18.25
N PHE A 69 10.37 10.12 -18.20
CA PHE A 69 11.80 10.30 -18.38
C PHE A 69 12.29 9.46 -19.55
N GLN A 70 12.90 10.11 -20.54
CA GLN A 70 13.53 9.43 -21.66
C GLN A 70 14.86 8.79 -21.22
N LEU A 71 15.01 7.49 -21.48
CA LEU A 71 16.23 6.73 -21.22
C LEU A 71 16.47 5.75 -22.38
N PHE A 72 17.59 5.93 -23.09
CA PHE A 72 17.88 5.24 -24.35
C PHE A 72 16.79 5.48 -25.41
N ASP A 73 16.18 4.40 -25.88
CA ASP A 73 15.06 4.35 -26.82
C ASP A 73 13.71 4.12 -26.11
N GLY A 74 13.70 4.10 -24.78
CA GLY A 74 12.51 3.90 -23.96
C GLY A 74 12.12 5.12 -23.13
N THR A 75 10.88 5.09 -22.64
CA THR A 75 10.34 6.09 -21.71
C THR A 75 9.99 5.41 -20.39
N ILE A 76 10.51 5.93 -19.30
CA ILE A 76 10.20 5.49 -17.94
C ILE A 76 9.11 6.40 -17.38
N VAL A 77 8.00 5.80 -16.96
CA VAL A 77 6.86 6.50 -16.36
C VAL A 77 6.92 6.35 -14.83
N ILE A 78 6.83 7.46 -14.12
CA ILE A 78 6.89 7.50 -12.66
C ILE A 78 5.64 8.21 -12.13
N HIS A 79 4.84 7.45 -11.37
CA HIS A 79 3.61 7.95 -10.74
C HIS A 79 3.87 8.67 -9.41
N ASN A 80 4.98 8.35 -8.72
CA ASN A 80 5.30 8.99 -7.46
C ASN A 80 5.82 10.42 -7.67
N GLU A 81 4.99 11.41 -7.33
CA GLU A 81 5.29 12.84 -7.51
C GLU A 81 6.57 13.29 -6.78
N LEU A 82 6.82 12.76 -5.57
CA LEU A 82 8.02 13.10 -4.81
C LEU A 82 9.27 12.60 -5.56
N LEU A 83 9.25 11.35 -6.02
CA LEU A 83 10.34 10.76 -6.76
C LEU A 83 10.57 11.45 -8.11
N ALA A 84 9.48 11.76 -8.84
CA ALA A 84 9.54 12.51 -10.08
C ALA A 84 10.23 13.86 -9.90
N ASN A 85 9.83 14.62 -8.88
CA ASN A 85 10.43 15.91 -8.53
C ASN A 85 11.92 15.78 -8.17
N LEU A 86 12.32 14.72 -7.45
CA LEU A 86 13.73 14.48 -7.13
C LEU A 86 14.55 14.22 -8.39
N LEU A 87 14.04 13.38 -9.28
CA LEU A 87 14.72 13.03 -10.52
C LEU A 87 14.81 14.23 -11.48
N ASP A 88 13.83 15.13 -11.47
CA ASP A 88 13.85 16.33 -12.30
C ASP A 88 14.91 17.36 -11.86
N ARG A 89 15.23 17.41 -10.56
CA ARG A 89 16.32 18.24 -10.03
C ARG A 89 17.71 17.75 -10.43
N LEU A 90 17.85 16.47 -10.77
CA LEU A 90 19.12 15.91 -11.18
C LEU A 90 19.48 16.32 -12.61
N SER A 91 20.77 16.49 -12.88
CA SER A 91 21.23 16.63 -14.25
C SER A 91 20.86 15.38 -15.07
N PRO A 92 20.57 15.50 -16.39
CA PRO A 92 20.18 14.35 -17.21
C PRO A 92 21.17 13.18 -17.14
N PHE A 93 22.47 13.48 -17.02
CA PHE A 93 23.51 12.47 -16.88
C PHE A 93 23.41 11.70 -15.54
N ASN A 94 23.26 12.41 -14.43
CA ASN A 94 23.11 11.79 -13.11
C ASN A 94 21.79 11.02 -13.00
N ARG A 95 20.71 11.56 -13.57
CA ARG A 95 19.41 10.90 -13.66
C ARG A 95 19.53 9.56 -14.39
N ASN A 96 20.22 9.53 -15.53
CA ASN A 96 20.43 8.29 -16.29
C ASN A 96 21.21 7.24 -15.48
N ILE A 97 22.23 7.64 -14.71
CA ILE A 97 22.96 6.71 -13.84
C ILE A 97 22.02 6.02 -12.83
N ILE A 98 21.14 6.78 -12.16
CA ILE A 98 20.20 6.22 -11.19
C ILE A 98 19.14 5.36 -11.87
N LEU A 99 18.55 5.83 -12.97
CA LEU A 99 17.54 5.07 -13.69
C LEU A 99 18.11 3.76 -14.24
N MET A 100 19.33 3.77 -14.78
CA MET A 100 20.01 2.53 -15.21
C MET A 100 20.28 1.58 -14.04
N SER A 101 20.67 2.10 -12.88
CA SER A 101 20.99 1.27 -11.71
C SER A 101 19.76 0.68 -11.03
N ILE A 102 18.66 1.42 -10.92
CA ILE A 102 17.45 0.99 -10.19
C ILE A 102 16.45 0.33 -11.13
N TRP A 103 16.19 0.96 -12.29
CA TRP A 103 15.13 0.53 -13.20
C TRP A 103 15.55 -0.60 -14.13
N MET A 104 16.81 -0.58 -14.56
CA MET A 104 17.37 -1.60 -15.45
C MET A 104 18.31 -2.57 -14.72
N GLU A 105 18.41 -2.45 -13.39
CA GLU A 105 19.24 -3.30 -12.52
C GLU A 105 20.70 -3.46 -12.98
N MET A 106 21.22 -2.49 -13.74
CA MET A 106 22.56 -2.57 -14.30
C MET A 106 23.62 -2.38 -13.20
N SER A 107 24.68 -3.16 -13.28
CA SER A 107 25.83 -3.02 -12.38
C SER A 107 26.62 -1.73 -12.69
N ASP A 108 27.36 -1.21 -11.70
CA ASP A 108 28.23 -0.03 -11.89
C ASP A 108 29.23 -0.20 -13.05
N ARG A 109 29.60 -1.45 -13.34
CA ARG A 109 30.49 -1.77 -14.45
C ARG A 109 29.78 -1.60 -15.79
N GLU A 110 28.61 -2.21 -15.95
CA GLU A 110 27.82 -2.10 -17.18
C GLU A 110 27.41 -0.64 -17.45
N ILE A 111 26.99 0.09 -16.42
CA ILE A 111 26.68 1.52 -16.54
C ILE A 111 27.91 2.31 -16.99
N GLY A 112 29.09 2.01 -16.45
CA GLY A 112 30.34 2.67 -16.83
C GLY A 112 30.73 2.39 -18.28
N GLU A 113 30.53 1.15 -18.74
CA GLU A 113 30.74 0.75 -20.13
C GLU A 113 29.80 1.52 -21.08
N HIS A 114 28.51 1.63 -20.71
CA HIS A 114 27.50 2.35 -21.50
C HIS A 114 27.68 3.87 -21.54
N LEU A 115 28.11 4.47 -20.42
CA LEU A 115 28.33 5.93 -20.33
C LEU A 115 29.77 6.35 -20.62
N HIS A 116 30.64 5.40 -20.96
CA HIS A 116 32.07 5.61 -21.21
C HIS A 116 32.79 6.31 -20.05
N ILE A 117 32.45 5.93 -18.81
CA ILE A 117 33.10 6.42 -17.58
C ILE A 117 33.58 5.25 -16.72
N SER A 118 34.51 5.52 -15.80
CA SER A 118 35.02 4.47 -14.94
C SER A 118 33.95 3.94 -13.96
N ARG A 119 34.02 2.65 -13.63
CA ARG A 119 33.14 2.00 -12.63
C ARG A 119 33.15 2.74 -11.29
N SER A 120 34.29 3.27 -10.86
CA SER A 120 34.41 4.03 -9.61
C SER A 120 33.73 5.40 -9.70
N SER A 121 33.77 6.06 -10.86
CA SER A 121 33.02 7.30 -11.10
C SER A 121 31.51 7.07 -11.04
N VAL A 122 31.02 5.96 -11.61
CA VAL A 122 29.60 5.57 -11.50
C VAL A 122 29.22 5.36 -10.04
N GLN A 123 30.01 4.55 -9.31
CA GLN A 123 29.73 4.27 -7.90
C GLN A 123 29.69 5.54 -7.05
N TYR A 124 30.68 6.43 -7.23
CA TYR A 124 30.74 7.71 -6.55
C TYR A 124 29.48 8.54 -6.83
N LYS A 125 29.15 8.77 -8.10
CA LYS A 125 27.97 9.53 -8.51
C LYS A 125 26.68 8.91 -7.98
N ARG A 126 26.51 7.60 -8.11
CA ARG A 126 25.32 6.90 -7.60
C ARG A 126 25.15 7.09 -6.10
N THR A 127 26.24 6.97 -5.34
CA THR A 127 26.22 7.15 -3.88
C THR A 127 25.88 8.60 -3.52
N ASP A 128 26.46 9.55 -4.23
CA ASP A 128 26.24 10.99 -4.04
C ASP A 128 24.78 11.38 -4.33
N ILE A 129 24.24 10.93 -5.47
CA ILE A 129 22.85 11.17 -5.86
C ILE A 129 21.88 10.54 -4.84
N LEU A 130 22.12 9.30 -4.42
CA LEU A 130 21.26 8.65 -3.42
C LEU A 130 21.30 9.35 -2.06
N ARG A 131 22.44 9.97 -1.70
CA ARG A 131 22.54 10.80 -0.50
C ARG A 131 21.68 12.06 -0.64
N GLU A 132 21.82 12.81 -1.74
CA GLU A 132 21.02 14.01 -2.01
C GLU A 132 19.52 13.71 -2.04
N MET A 133 19.11 12.61 -2.69
CA MET A 133 17.71 12.20 -2.75
C MET A 133 17.15 11.83 -1.36
N ARG A 134 17.97 11.22 -0.50
CA ARG A 134 17.59 10.88 0.88
C ARG A 134 17.38 12.11 1.72
N GLU A 135 18.31 13.07 1.67
CA GLU A 135 18.23 14.32 2.44
C GLU A 135 16.93 15.07 2.11
N VAL A 136 16.58 15.18 0.82
CA VAL A 136 15.34 15.87 0.40
C VAL A 136 14.08 15.07 0.77
N ALA A 137 14.15 13.74 0.79
CA ALA A 137 13.03 12.92 1.23
C ALA A 137 12.74 13.11 2.73
N GLU A 138 13.79 13.13 3.56
CA GLU A 138 13.71 13.35 5.01
C GLU A 138 13.14 14.74 5.34
N GLU A 139 13.57 15.80 4.64
CA GLU A 139 13.00 17.15 4.81
C GLU A 139 11.50 17.25 4.51
N LYS A 140 10.99 16.42 3.60
CA LYS A 140 9.56 16.41 3.25
C LYS A 140 8.72 15.67 4.29
N ASP A 141 9.29 14.67 4.96
CA ASP A 141 8.60 13.94 6.02
C ASP A 141 8.43 14.82 7.28
N GLU A 142 9.43 15.63 7.64
CA GLU A 142 9.33 16.64 8.72
C GLU A 142 8.26 17.71 8.43
N LYS A 143 8.06 18.06 7.15
CA LYS A 143 7.02 19.02 6.72
C LYS A 143 5.61 18.43 6.77
N LYS A 144 5.45 17.12 6.56
CA LYS A 144 4.17 16.43 6.72
C LYS A 144 3.76 16.34 8.19
N GLU A 145 4.70 16.09 9.09
CA GLU A 145 4.45 16.10 10.54
C GLU A 145 4.04 17.51 11.03
N SER A 146 4.75 18.56 10.61
CA SER A 146 4.40 19.95 10.98
C SER A 146 3.11 20.47 10.32
N GLY A 147 2.79 20.06 9.08
CA GLY A 147 1.53 20.41 8.42
C GLY A 147 0.31 19.71 9.03
N THR A 148 0.46 18.47 9.51
CA THR A 148 -0.60 17.74 10.23
C THR A 148 -0.88 18.38 11.59
N ILE A 149 0.18 18.79 12.31
CA ILE A 149 0.05 19.55 13.56
C ILE A 149 -0.64 20.91 13.34
N GLN A 150 -0.31 21.62 12.25
CA GLN A 150 -0.96 22.90 11.94
C GLN A 150 -2.43 22.73 11.54
N HIS A 151 -2.78 21.70 10.75
CA HIS A 151 -4.17 21.39 10.42
C HIS A 151 -5.00 20.96 11.66
N GLU A 152 -4.40 20.24 12.61
CA GLU A 152 -5.01 19.95 13.92
C GLU A 152 -5.15 21.20 14.81
N LEU A 153 -4.18 22.12 14.79
CA LEU A 153 -4.25 23.42 15.49
C LEU A 153 -5.27 24.38 14.87
N ASP A 154 -5.41 24.38 13.55
CA ASP A 154 -6.34 25.23 12.80
C ASP A 154 -7.78 24.72 12.90
N SER A 155 -7.98 23.40 12.97
CA SER A 155 -9.28 22.78 13.28
C SER A 155 -9.67 22.90 14.76
N GLN A 156 -8.71 23.10 15.67
CA GLN A 156 -8.97 23.46 17.08
C GLN A 156 -9.18 24.96 17.32
N THR A 157 -8.69 25.85 16.45
CA THR A 157 -8.84 27.32 16.62
C THR A 157 -10.17 27.89 16.13
N HIS A 158 -11.09 27.05 15.62
CA HIS A 158 -12.46 27.51 15.35
C HIS A 158 -13.40 27.52 16.57
N TYR A 159 -12.86 27.33 17.78
CA TYR A 159 -13.60 27.56 19.02
C TYR A 159 -12.98 28.66 19.88
N CYS A 160 -13.77 29.72 20.07
CA CYS A 160 -13.73 30.69 21.17
C CYS A 160 -12.81 31.92 21.03
N SER A 161 -13.39 33.01 20.50
CA SER A 161 -13.18 34.34 21.08
C SER A 161 -14.50 35.12 21.23
N CYS A 162 -15.48 34.56 21.92
CA CYS A 162 -16.49 35.37 22.58
C CYS A 162 -15.95 35.79 23.95
N ARG A 163 -15.27 36.95 24.02
CA ARG A 163 -15.08 37.68 25.27
C ARG A 163 -15.12 39.20 25.03
N GLU A 164 -16.35 39.71 25.07
CA GLU A 164 -16.78 40.99 25.67
C GLU A 164 -15.99 42.26 25.31
N ARG A 165 -16.46 43.01 24.31
CA ARG A 165 -16.33 44.48 24.32
C ARG A 165 -17.42 45.05 25.23
N ARG A 166 -17.05 45.70 26.33
CA ARG A 166 -17.96 46.63 27.02
C ARG A 166 -18.18 47.85 26.11
N PRO A 167 -19.43 48.32 25.91
CA PRO A 167 -19.65 49.61 25.28
C PRO A 167 -19.32 50.72 26.29
N ASN A 168 -18.43 51.64 25.90
CA ASN A 168 -18.32 52.94 26.56
C ASN A 168 -19.51 53.78 26.08
N SER A 169 -20.52 53.92 26.92
CA SER A 169 -21.45 55.04 26.85
C SER A 169 -20.78 56.22 27.55
N ASP A 170 -20.21 57.14 26.76
CA ASP A 170 -20.29 58.59 26.98
C ASP A 170 -19.38 59.26 25.95
N GLY A 171 -20.00 59.95 24.99
CA GLY A 171 -19.31 60.55 23.86
C GLY A 171 -20.27 61.31 22.96
N THR A 172 -20.76 62.43 23.49
CA THR A 172 -21.58 63.47 22.88
C THR A 172 -21.05 63.95 21.51
N ASN A 173 -21.97 64.20 20.58
CA ASN A 173 -21.90 65.02 19.35
C ASN A 173 -20.88 64.68 18.24
N CYS A 174 -21.36 64.19 17.10
CA CYS A 174 -21.90 64.98 15.97
C CYS A 174 -22.75 64.08 15.07
#